data_AF-A0A0G0QNQ2-F1
#
_entry.id   AF-A0A0G0QNQ2-F1
#
_cell.length_a   1.000
_cell.length_b   1.000
_cell.length_c   1.000
_cell.angle_alpha   90.00
_cell.angle_beta   90.00
_cell.angle_gamma   90.00
#
_symmetry.space_group_name_H-M   'P 1'
#
loop_
_entity.id
_entity.type
_entity.pdbx_description
1 polymer ?
#
loop_
_entity_poly.entity_id
_entity_poly.type
_entity_poly.pdbx_seq_one_letter_code
_entity_poly.pdbx_strand_id
1 'polypeptide(L)'
;MPENLKNKCAIFVSSCDAFSDAWEPFFKLFFRYWPDCPFPIFLIANQLEYNDKRVKAIKLYPDKGWAINMRESLEKFNYPYIIYFQEDYFLKTAVDNKRILNLLDILIKERAGCLRLWPSPGPDKNFKNYRDIGQINEDSSYRVSLQAAIWDKEIFKDLLVSGETGRDMEFSGSERSKKIKSPFLSVTKSRYLKLNNNPAIDYFCTGIVKGKWNYGVINFFRKQGIEIKGSKRGVESKKRYRARFLRGLPVFGIFLGFYYRALEKIKLALKNNAYKIKSKVLIIALFFKKYYQKKNFNALKREFADNLKSAAANGFKQHIIPEWQENLKAVENDFKKNLRFDFLRHPVIQKTMFIGNKPWVAGELDYIENKFSAKRIKDLLEEDYIGKPFINNWKYLTSNNSIHHLYHLARYLDKTNSDLNKINSVIEWGGGYGNFAKIFWRLKKADCAYVIIDLPVFSCLQFIYLGSIFGKDKVNFINSRDKKIAEGKINILPISFLKKFKLKGDLFVSTWAISESSAFFQDYAVEQGWFDSPHLLLAFQSSSEKFPFAERIKELVKGNNIISEDISFLPGNKYIFR
;
A
#
# COMPACT_ATOMS: atom_id res chain seq x y z
N MET A 1 1.08 -31.28 -41.12
CA MET A 1 1.34 -30.49 -39.89
C MET A 1 1.85 -31.45 -38.84
N PRO A 2 2.84 -31.12 -38.01
CA PRO A 2 3.51 -32.14 -37.22
C PRO A 2 2.53 -32.62 -36.17
N GLU A 3 2.01 -33.83 -36.34
CA GLU A 3 1.18 -34.58 -35.39
C GLU A 3 1.82 -34.62 -33.99
N ASN A 4 3.14 -34.45 -33.94
CA ASN A 4 3.98 -34.28 -32.76
C ASN A 4 3.68 -33.02 -31.91
N LEU A 5 3.22 -31.90 -32.47
CA LEU A 5 3.04 -30.65 -31.71
C LEU A 5 1.92 -30.73 -30.66
N LYS A 6 0.85 -31.49 -30.95
CA LYS A 6 -0.29 -31.67 -30.03
C LYS A 6 0.14 -32.35 -28.72
N ASN A 7 1.14 -33.22 -28.80
CA ASN A 7 1.69 -33.95 -27.66
C ASN A 7 2.72 -33.14 -26.86
N LYS A 8 3.03 -31.91 -27.27
CA LYS A 8 3.98 -31.02 -26.58
C LYS A 8 3.30 -29.95 -25.74
N CYS A 9 1.97 -29.83 -25.79
CA CYS A 9 1.25 -28.74 -25.15
C CYS A 9 -0.04 -29.21 -24.46
N ALA A 10 -0.43 -28.52 -23.40
CA ALA A 10 -1.67 -28.75 -22.67
C ALA A 10 -2.41 -27.44 -22.37
N ILE A 11 -3.74 -27.51 -22.26
CA ILE A 11 -4.55 -26.41 -21.74
C ILE A 11 -4.45 -26.40 -20.23
N PHE A 12 -4.15 -25.24 -19.66
CA PHE A 12 -3.90 -25.07 -18.24
C PHE A 12 -4.80 -23.98 -17.66
N VAL A 13 -5.84 -24.39 -16.93
CA VAL A 13 -6.80 -23.49 -16.30
C VAL A 13 -6.38 -23.24 -14.86
N SER A 14 -5.81 -22.06 -14.63
CA SER A 14 -5.46 -21.55 -13.31
C SER A 14 -6.73 -21.26 -12.52
N SER A 15 -6.95 -21.93 -11.38
CA SER A 15 -8.11 -21.70 -10.52
C SER A 15 -7.84 -22.19 -9.08
N CYS A 16 -8.81 -22.01 -8.19
CA CYS A 16 -8.91 -22.68 -6.89
C CYS A 16 -10.39 -22.90 -6.50
N ASP A 17 -10.66 -23.60 -5.40
CA ASP A 17 -12.04 -23.94 -4.97
C ASP A 17 -12.88 -22.69 -4.65
N ALA A 18 -12.22 -21.58 -4.31
CA ALA A 18 -12.90 -20.30 -4.16
C ALA A 18 -13.61 -19.86 -5.45
N PHE A 19 -13.16 -20.29 -6.63
CA PHE A 19 -13.72 -19.93 -7.94
C PHE A 19 -14.48 -21.06 -8.63
N SER A 20 -14.88 -22.10 -7.87
CA SER A 20 -15.65 -23.23 -8.42
C SER A 20 -16.97 -22.86 -9.08
N ASP A 21 -17.56 -21.72 -8.72
CA ASP A 21 -18.76 -21.18 -9.34
C ASP A 21 -18.53 -20.64 -10.77
N ALA A 22 -17.28 -20.55 -11.22
CA ALA A 22 -16.91 -20.18 -12.59
C ALA A 22 -16.60 -21.36 -13.51
N TRP A 23 -16.32 -22.55 -12.97
CA TRP A 23 -15.86 -23.71 -13.75
C TRP A 23 -16.89 -24.17 -14.75
N GLU A 24 -18.13 -24.34 -14.31
CA GLU A 24 -19.21 -24.81 -15.17
C GLU A 24 -19.52 -23.82 -16.32
N PRO A 25 -19.70 -22.50 -16.08
CA PRO A 25 -19.77 -21.52 -17.17
C PRO A 25 -18.55 -21.52 -18.10
N PHE A 26 -17.33 -21.65 -17.52
CA PHE A 26 -16.09 -21.66 -18.29
C PHE A 26 -16.05 -22.83 -19.26
N PHE A 27 -16.20 -24.06 -18.76
CA PHE A 27 -16.09 -25.27 -19.58
C PHE A 27 -17.26 -25.44 -20.55
N LYS A 28 -18.48 -25.02 -20.20
CA LYS A 28 -19.59 -24.96 -21.16
C LYS A 28 -19.26 -24.11 -22.39
N LEU A 29 -18.68 -22.93 -22.17
CA LEU A 29 -18.28 -22.04 -23.27
C LEU A 29 -17.02 -22.53 -23.96
N PHE A 30 -16.07 -23.07 -23.21
CA PHE A 30 -14.86 -23.67 -23.76
C PHE A 30 -15.22 -24.77 -24.76
N PHE A 31 -16.04 -25.74 -24.37
CA PHE A 31 -16.41 -26.85 -25.25
C PHE A 31 -17.40 -26.45 -26.36
N ARG A 32 -18.17 -25.38 -26.16
CA ARG A 32 -19.01 -24.83 -27.24
C ARG A 32 -18.18 -24.19 -28.34
N TYR A 33 -17.14 -23.45 -27.96
CA TYR A 33 -16.33 -22.65 -28.88
C TYR A 33 -14.99 -23.30 -29.24
N TRP A 34 -14.64 -24.42 -28.62
CA TRP A 34 -13.48 -25.23 -28.95
C TRP A 34 -13.78 -26.73 -28.77
N PRO A 35 -14.82 -27.27 -29.45
CA PRO A 35 -15.27 -28.65 -29.25
C PRO A 35 -14.23 -29.69 -29.66
N ASP A 36 -13.36 -29.35 -30.61
CA ASP A 36 -12.30 -30.18 -31.18
C ASP A 36 -10.90 -29.79 -30.66
N CYS A 37 -10.81 -29.25 -29.44
CA CYS A 37 -9.52 -28.91 -28.81
C CYS A 37 -8.57 -30.13 -28.79
N PRO A 38 -7.40 -30.07 -29.43
CA PRO A 38 -6.51 -31.22 -29.59
C PRO A 38 -5.61 -31.44 -28.37
N PHE A 39 -5.68 -30.56 -27.37
CA PHE A 39 -4.81 -30.56 -26.21
C PHE A 39 -5.53 -31.15 -24.99
N PRO A 40 -4.84 -31.91 -24.12
CA PRO A 40 -5.39 -32.30 -22.84
C PRO A 40 -5.64 -31.07 -21.97
N ILE A 41 -6.71 -31.13 -21.17
CA ILE A 41 -7.19 -30.01 -20.37
C ILE A 41 -6.98 -30.30 -18.89
N PHE A 42 -6.27 -29.40 -18.21
CA PHE A 42 -6.03 -29.46 -16.78
C PHE A 42 -6.68 -28.27 -16.06
N LEU A 43 -7.32 -28.57 -14.93
CA LEU A 43 -7.90 -27.58 -14.02
C LEU A 43 -7.18 -27.64 -12.68
N ILE A 44 -6.63 -26.53 -12.21
CA ILE A 44 -6.10 -26.46 -10.83
C ILE A 44 -7.28 -26.29 -9.86
N ALA A 45 -7.34 -27.17 -8.86
CA ALA A 45 -8.32 -27.14 -7.78
C ALA A 45 -7.65 -27.51 -6.45
N ASN A 46 -8.32 -27.29 -5.32
CA ASN A 46 -7.80 -27.70 -4.02
C ASN A 46 -8.33 -29.07 -3.62
N GLN A 47 -9.61 -29.12 -3.25
CA GLN A 47 -10.30 -30.34 -2.82
C GLN A 47 -11.45 -30.68 -3.75
N LEU A 48 -12.16 -29.66 -4.27
CA LEU A 48 -13.34 -29.85 -5.10
C LEU A 48 -13.00 -30.55 -6.42
N GLU A 49 -14.02 -31.18 -6.99
CA GLU A 49 -13.95 -31.90 -8.26
C GLU A 49 -14.84 -31.25 -9.30
N TYR A 50 -14.40 -31.28 -10.56
CA TYR A 50 -15.20 -30.90 -11.70
C TYR A 50 -15.50 -32.14 -12.54
N ASN A 51 -16.76 -32.55 -12.54
CA ASN A 51 -17.19 -33.83 -13.11
C ASN A 51 -17.39 -33.74 -14.63
N ASP A 52 -16.30 -33.64 -15.39
CA ASP A 52 -16.28 -33.80 -16.85
C ASP A 52 -15.07 -34.65 -17.26
N LYS A 53 -15.31 -35.76 -17.95
CA LYS A 53 -14.24 -36.72 -18.36
C LYS A 53 -13.19 -36.10 -19.27
N ARG A 54 -13.48 -34.96 -19.91
CA ARG A 54 -12.55 -34.23 -20.77
C ARG A 54 -11.56 -33.37 -19.98
N VAL A 55 -11.84 -33.11 -18.70
CA VAL A 55 -11.05 -32.23 -17.83
C VAL A 55 -10.36 -33.04 -16.75
N LYS A 56 -9.04 -32.90 -16.61
CA LYS A 56 -8.26 -33.51 -15.53
C LYS A 56 -8.01 -32.50 -14.42
N ALA A 57 -8.64 -32.68 -13.27
CA ALA A 57 -8.39 -31.82 -12.12
C ALA A 57 -7.06 -32.17 -11.45
N ILE A 58 -6.22 -31.16 -11.20
CA ILE A 58 -5.01 -31.25 -10.39
C ILE A 58 -5.37 -30.74 -9.00
N LYS A 59 -5.62 -31.67 -8.07
CA LYS A 59 -5.96 -31.35 -6.68
C LYS A 59 -4.70 -31.02 -5.86
N LEU A 60 -4.73 -29.89 -5.17
CA LEU A 60 -3.65 -29.36 -4.34
C LEU A 60 -4.20 -28.92 -2.98
N TYR A 61 -3.97 -29.78 -1.99
CA TYR A 61 -4.38 -29.55 -0.60
C TYR A 61 -3.19 -29.65 0.36
N PRO A 62 -3.07 -28.76 1.36
CA PRO A 62 -3.88 -27.54 1.54
C PRO A 62 -3.62 -26.49 0.46
N ASP A 63 -4.48 -25.48 0.35
CA ASP A 63 -4.22 -24.32 -0.51
C ASP A 63 -3.00 -23.56 0.01
N LYS A 64 -1.91 -23.50 -0.78
CA LYS A 64 -0.65 -22.80 -0.43
C LYS A 64 -0.52 -21.46 -1.15
N GLY A 65 -1.61 -20.96 -1.74
CA GLY A 65 -1.61 -19.73 -2.53
C GLY A 65 -1.22 -19.95 -3.99
N TRP A 66 -1.51 -18.94 -4.82
CA TRP A 66 -1.50 -19.05 -6.27
C TRP A 66 -0.14 -19.51 -6.84
N ALA A 67 0.96 -18.85 -6.50
CA ALA A 67 2.26 -19.16 -7.09
C ALA A 67 2.80 -20.55 -6.71
N ILE A 68 2.59 -20.99 -5.46
CA ILE A 68 3.01 -22.31 -5.01
C ILE A 68 2.16 -23.38 -5.67
N ASN A 69 0.83 -23.22 -5.66
CA ASN A 69 -0.07 -24.18 -6.29
C ASN A 69 0.21 -24.29 -7.80
N MET A 70 0.42 -23.16 -8.47
CA MET A 70 0.81 -23.12 -9.88
C MET A 70 2.10 -23.90 -10.10
N ARG A 71 3.17 -23.64 -9.33
CA ARG A 71 4.43 -24.37 -9.45
C ARG A 71 4.25 -25.88 -9.23
N GLU A 72 3.61 -26.29 -8.14
CA GLU A 72 3.35 -27.72 -7.84
C GLU A 72 2.50 -28.39 -8.92
N SER A 73 1.56 -27.65 -9.53
CA SER A 73 0.74 -28.18 -10.61
C SER A 73 1.51 -28.39 -11.92
N LEU A 74 2.50 -27.54 -12.23
CA LEU A 74 3.37 -27.66 -13.42
C LEU A 74 4.34 -28.84 -13.34
N GLU A 75 4.67 -29.28 -12.12
CA GLU A 75 5.47 -30.49 -11.87
C GLU A 75 4.65 -31.78 -12.09
N LYS A 76 3.31 -31.71 -12.07
CA LYS A 76 2.43 -32.89 -12.17
C LYS A 76 2.10 -33.33 -13.60
N PHE A 77 2.65 -32.68 -14.64
CA PHE A 77 2.46 -33.11 -16.03
C PHE A 77 3.68 -32.88 -16.92
N ASN A 78 3.80 -33.71 -17.96
CA ASN A 78 5.00 -33.86 -18.78
C ASN A 78 4.97 -33.09 -20.12
N TYR A 79 4.25 -31.96 -20.17
CA TYR A 79 4.17 -31.12 -21.37
C TYR A 79 5.15 -29.94 -21.25
N PRO A 80 6.04 -29.72 -22.24
CA PRO A 80 6.99 -28.60 -22.20
C PRO A 80 6.34 -27.24 -22.42
N TYR A 81 5.13 -27.19 -22.98
CA TYR A 81 4.39 -25.95 -23.21
C TYR A 81 3.00 -25.99 -22.60
N ILE A 82 2.49 -24.83 -22.20
CA ILE A 82 1.11 -24.68 -21.72
C ILE A 82 0.39 -23.58 -22.49
N ILE A 83 -0.91 -23.78 -22.73
CA ILE A 83 -1.84 -22.71 -23.08
C ILE A 83 -2.55 -22.32 -21.79
N TYR A 84 -2.14 -21.19 -21.22
CA TYR A 84 -2.65 -20.68 -19.96
C TYR A 84 -4.02 -20.01 -20.12
N PHE A 85 -4.95 -20.31 -19.21
CA PHE A 85 -6.23 -19.64 -19.02
C PHE A 85 -6.48 -19.32 -17.56
N GLN A 86 -7.24 -18.25 -17.30
CA GLN A 86 -7.98 -18.08 -16.03
C GLN A 86 -9.40 -18.60 -16.19
N GLU A 87 -9.99 -19.04 -15.09
CA GLU A 87 -11.34 -19.60 -15.01
C GLU A 87 -12.46 -18.60 -15.34
N ASP A 88 -12.13 -17.32 -15.51
CA ASP A 88 -13.06 -16.26 -15.90
C ASP A 88 -12.86 -15.74 -17.35
N TYR A 89 -12.09 -16.46 -18.17
CA TYR A 89 -11.84 -16.16 -19.58
C TYR A 89 -12.85 -16.89 -20.49
N PHE A 90 -14.07 -16.38 -20.51
CA PHE A 90 -15.19 -17.03 -21.21
C PHE A 90 -15.12 -16.85 -22.73
N LEU A 91 -14.86 -17.92 -23.48
CA LEU A 91 -14.79 -17.91 -24.95
C LEU A 91 -16.08 -17.36 -25.58
N LYS A 92 -15.94 -16.59 -26.67
CA LYS A 92 -17.06 -15.96 -27.39
C LYS A 92 -17.21 -16.43 -28.83
N THR A 93 -16.15 -16.95 -29.45
CA THR A 93 -16.12 -17.38 -30.85
C THR A 93 -15.33 -18.67 -30.98
N ALA A 94 -15.58 -19.41 -32.08
CA ALA A 94 -14.85 -20.62 -32.39
C ALA A 94 -13.32 -20.39 -32.41
N VAL A 95 -12.54 -21.30 -31.83
CA VAL A 95 -11.08 -21.27 -31.83
C VAL A 95 -10.54 -22.02 -33.04
N ASP A 96 -9.61 -21.39 -33.76
CA ASP A 96 -8.98 -21.99 -34.95
C ASP A 96 -7.77 -22.85 -34.55
N ASN A 97 -7.95 -24.17 -34.58
CA ASN A 97 -6.92 -25.15 -34.31
C ASN A 97 -5.66 -24.99 -35.17
N LYS A 98 -5.80 -24.70 -36.47
CA LYS A 98 -4.65 -24.53 -37.36
C LYS A 98 -3.84 -23.32 -36.94
N ARG A 99 -4.51 -22.23 -36.56
CA ARG A 99 -3.86 -21.02 -36.07
C ARG A 99 -3.14 -21.26 -34.75
N ILE A 100 -3.77 -21.91 -33.77
CA ILE A 100 -3.13 -22.20 -32.48
C ILE A 100 -1.89 -23.09 -32.66
N LEU A 101 -1.99 -24.15 -33.47
CA LEU A 101 -0.85 -25.03 -33.76
C LEU A 101 0.29 -24.31 -34.47
N ASN A 102 -0.01 -23.40 -35.41
CA ASN A 102 0.99 -22.57 -36.05
C ASN A 102 1.68 -21.61 -35.06
N LEU A 103 0.94 -21.00 -34.13
CA LEU A 103 1.51 -20.14 -33.09
C LEU A 103 2.39 -20.92 -32.12
N LEU A 104 2.00 -22.15 -31.76
CA LEU A 104 2.82 -23.05 -30.96
C LEU A 104 4.13 -23.40 -31.69
N ASP A 105 4.06 -23.74 -32.98
CA ASP A 105 5.24 -24.02 -33.80
C ASP A 105 6.20 -22.82 -33.84
N ILE A 106 5.66 -21.61 -33.99
CA ILE A 106 6.45 -20.37 -33.98
C ILE A 106 7.11 -20.15 -32.61
N LEU A 107 6.38 -20.31 -31.51
CA LEU A 107 6.95 -20.20 -30.16
C LEU A 107 8.14 -21.15 -30.00
N ILE A 108 8.00 -22.40 -30.44
CA ILE A 108 9.05 -23.43 -30.37
C ILE A 108 10.25 -23.06 -31.24
N LYS A 109 10.01 -22.75 -32.52
CA LYS A 109 11.06 -22.42 -33.50
C LYS A 109 11.88 -21.22 -33.05
N GLU A 110 11.21 -20.24 -32.44
CA GLU A 110 11.80 -18.98 -31.99
C GLU A 110 12.31 -19.02 -30.56
N ARG A 111 12.16 -20.17 -29.87
CA ARG A 111 12.51 -20.37 -28.46
C ARG A 111 11.92 -19.26 -27.59
N ALA A 112 10.71 -18.83 -27.89
CA ALA A 112 10.03 -17.76 -27.18
C ALA A 112 9.54 -18.24 -25.82
N GLY A 113 9.70 -17.40 -24.79
CA GLY A 113 9.22 -17.71 -23.44
C GLY A 113 7.70 -17.62 -23.33
N CYS A 114 7.09 -16.75 -24.12
CA CYS A 114 5.66 -16.50 -24.14
C CYS A 114 5.20 -16.07 -25.53
N LEU A 115 4.00 -16.51 -25.95
CA LEU A 115 3.27 -15.96 -27.08
C LEU A 115 1.81 -15.71 -26.67
N ARG A 116 1.45 -14.43 -26.54
CA ARG A 116 0.07 -14.06 -26.19
C ARG A 116 -0.91 -14.32 -27.33
N LEU A 117 -1.98 -15.02 -27.00
CA LEU A 117 -3.11 -15.31 -27.89
C LEU A 117 -4.14 -14.17 -27.86
N TRP A 118 -4.12 -13.38 -26.79
CA TRP A 118 -4.90 -12.16 -26.64
C TRP A 118 -4.01 -10.91 -26.47
N PRO A 119 -4.04 -9.97 -27.44
CA PRO A 119 -3.15 -8.81 -27.45
C PRO A 119 -3.61 -7.68 -26.52
N SER A 120 -3.48 -7.90 -25.21
CA SER A 120 -3.80 -6.91 -24.17
C SER A 120 -2.76 -6.93 -23.04
N PRO A 121 -1.70 -6.10 -23.11
CA PRO A 121 -1.31 -5.28 -24.26
C PRO A 121 -0.84 -6.10 -25.47
N GLY A 122 -0.91 -5.51 -26.67
CA GLY A 122 -0.31 -6.07 -27.88
C GLY A 122 1.23 -5.91 -27.88
N PRO A 123 1.90 -6.35 -28.95
CA PRO A 123 3.35 -6.21 -29.08
C PRO A 123 3.77 -4.76 -29.33
N ASP A 124 5.04 -4.45 -29.03
CA ASP A 124 5.63 -3.12 -29.18
C ASP A 124 6.22 -2.90 -30.58
N LYS A 125 6.69 -3.98 -31.22
CA LYS A 125 7.27 -3.96 -32.57
C LYS A 125 6.97 -5.25 -33.34
N ASN A 126 7.12 -5.21 -34.65
CA ASN A 126 7.04 -6.42 -35.49
C ASN A 126 8.16 -7.39 -35.11
N PHE A 127 7.91 -8.68 -35.27
CA PHE A 127 8.91 -9.72 -35.00
C PHE A 127 9.24 -10.47 -36.28
N LYS A 128 10.46 -10.24 -36.79
CA LYS A 128 10.95 -10.84 -38.04
C LYS A 128 9.94 -10.65 -39.19
N ASN A 129 9.73 -11.69 -40.00
CA ASN A 129 8.84 -11.69 -41.16
C ASN A 129 7.44 -12.24 -40.83
N TYR A 130 7.11 -12.43 -39.55
CA TYR A 130 5.77 -12.89 -39.14
C TYR A 130 4.76 -11.76 -39.28
N ARG A 131 3.72 -11.96 -40.11
CA ARG A 131 2.76 -10.90 -40.46
C ARG A 131 1.82 -10.50 -39.31
N ASP A 132 1.44 -11.43 -38.45
CA ASP A 132 0.47 -11.20 -37.37
C ASP A 132 1.05 -11.35 -35.96
N ILE A 133 2.38 -11.40 -35.83
CA ILE A 133 3.10 -11.57 -34.56
C ILE A 133 4.11 -10.44 -34.38
N GLY A 134 4.16 -9.90 -33.17
CA GLY A 134 5.16 -8.92 -32.77
C GLY A 134 5.86 -9.31 -31.48
N GLN A 135 6.94 -8.59 -31.18
CA GLN A 135 7.73 -8.73 -29.98
C GLN A 135 7.30 -7.70 -28.94
N ILE A 136 7.29 -8.14 -27.68
CA ILE A 136 7.13 -7.30 -26.50
C ILE A 136 8.53 -6.95 -26.00
N ASN A 137 8.81 -5.64 -25.83
CA ASN A 137 10.11 -5.17 -25.36
C ASN A 137 10.35 -5.56 -23.90
N GLU A 138 11.63 -5.61 -23.51
CA GLU A 138 12.06 -6.02 -22.17
C GLU A 138 11.58 -5.09 -21.05
N ASP A 139 11.48 -3.79 -21.35
CA ASP A 139 11.03 -2.73 -20.45
C ASP A 139 9.50 -2.51 -20.46
N SER A 140 8.77 -3.24 -21.30
CA SER A 140 7.33 -3.08 -21.42
C SER A 140 6.60 -3.44 -20.14
N SER A 141 5.76 -2.51 -19.68
CA SER A 141 4.83 -2.77 -18.58
C SER A 141 3.93 -3.96 -18.94
N TYR A 142 3.69 -4.84 -17.96
CA TYR A 142 2.93 -6.07 -18.17
C TYR A 142 3.54 -7.01 -19.22
N ARG A 143 4.87 -7.07 -19.39
CA ARG A 143 5.56 -8.06 -20.26
C ARG A 143 5.17 -9.51 -19.93
N VAL A 144 4.91 -9.81 -18.66
CA VAL A 144 4.38 -11.09 -18.16
C VAL A 144 2.90 -10.93 -17.83
N SER A 145 2.02 -10.73 -18.81
CA SER A 145 0.57 -10.70 -18.53
C SER A 145 0.01 -12.12 -18.46
N LEU A 146 -0.94 -12.33 -17.55
CA LEU A 146 -1.68 -13.59 -17.40
C LEU A 146 -2.93 -13.63 -18.30
N GLN A 147 -2.97 -12.86 -19.39
CA GLN A 147 -3.93 -13.11 -20.47
C GLN A 147 -3.68 -14.47 -21.13
N ALA A 148 -4.64 -14.96 -21.92
CA ALA A 148 -4.49 -16.24 -22.59
C ALA A 148 -3.25 -16.24 -23.49
N ALA A 149 -2.34 -17.19 -23.27
CA ALA A 149 -1.03 -17.22 -23.89
C ALA A 149 -0.45 -18.64 -23.91
N ILE A 150 0.38 -18.91 -24.91
CA ILE A 150 1.24 -20.09 -24.94
C ILE A 150 2.52 -19.74 -24.17
N TRP A 151 2.97 -20.61 -23.28
CA TRP A 151 4.17 -20.44 -22.48
C TRP A 151 5.10 -21.63 -22.61
N ASP A 152 6.40 -21.35 -22.62
CA ASP A 152 7.41 -22.33 -22.22
C ASP A 152 7.26 -22.60 -20.72
N LYS A 153 7.11 -23.88 -20.35
CA LYS A 153 6.79 -24.28 -18.98
C LYS A 153 7.88 -23.87 -17.99
N GLU A 154 9.14 -24.06 -18.34
CA GLU A 154 10.26 -23.79 -17.43
C GLU A 154 10.43 -22.27 -17.25
N ILE A 155 10.33 -21.49 -18.33
CA ILE A 155 10.34 -20.02 -18.23
C ILE A 155 9.16 -19.51 -17.40
N PHE A 156 7.97 -20.07 -17.56
CA PHE A 156 6.83 -19.69 -16.73
C PHE A 156 7.07 -20.04 -15.26
N LYS A 157 7.67 -21.21 -14.99
CA LYS A 157 8.01 -21.67 -13.64
C LYS A 157 9.05 -20.80 -12.96
N ASP A 158 10.09 -20.38 -13.68
CA ASP A 158 11.15 -19.49 -13.21
C ASP A 158 10.64 -18.10 -12.81
N LEU A 159 9.52 -17.69 -13.39
CA LEU A 159 8.87 -16.42 -13.06
C LEU A 159 8.02 -16.50 -11.78
N LEU A 160 7.67 -17.70 -11.29
CA LEU A 160 6.86 -17.86 -10.08
C LEU A 160 7.72 -17.63 -8.83
N VAL A 161 7.21 -16.87 -7.86
CA VAL A 161 7.83 -16.68 -6.53
C VAL A 161 6.82 -17.02 -5.44
N SER A 162 7.27 -17.77 -4.43
CA SER A 162 6.39 -18.21 -3.33
C SER A 162 5.77 -17.00 -2.60
N GLY A 163 4.46 -17.05 -2.33
CA GLY A 163 3.71 -15.96 -1.72
C GLY A 163 3.10 -14.95 -2.69
N GLU A 164 3.46 -14.96 -3.98
CA GLU A 164 2.88 -14.06 -4.98
C GLU A 164 1.47 -14.50 -5.43
N THR A 165 0.60 -13.51 -5.66
CA THR A 165 -0.65 -13.68 -6.40
C THR A 165 -0.40 -13.55 -7.91
N GLY A 166 -1.38 -13.95 -8.74
CA GLY A 166 -1.28 -13.76 -10.19
C GLY A 166 -1.06 -12.29 -10.58
N ARG A 167 -1.62 -11.33 -9.82
CA ARG A 167 -1.39 -9.90 -10.04
C ARG A 167 0.04 -9.47 -9.72
N ASP A 168 0.63 -10.04 -8.67
CA ASP A 168 2.02 -9.75 -8.31
C ASP A 168 2.96 -10.29 -9.40
N MET A 169 2.67 -11.46 -9.97
CA MET A 169 3.40 -11.98 -11.13
C MET A 169 3.28 -11.06 -12.35
N GLU A 170 2.12 -10.46 -12.62
CA GLU A 170 2.00 -9.54 -13.77
C GLU A 170 2.90 -8.31 -13.65
N PHE A 171 3.14 -7.82 -12.43
CA PHE A 171 3.96 -6.65 -12.18
C PHE A 171 5.42 -7.02 -11.91
N SER A 172 5.68 -7.76 -10.83
CA SER A 172 7.02 -8.16 -10.40
C SER A 172 7.64 -9.18 -11.36
N GLY A 173 6.84 -10.09 -11.94
CA GLY A 173 7.31 -11.02 -12.96
C GLY A 173 7.72 -10.33 -14.26
N SER A 174 7.07 -9.21 -14.62
CA SER A 174 7.51 -8.39 -15.76
C SER A 174 8.92 -7.84 -15.53
N GLU A 175 9.23 -7.37 -14.32
CA GLU A 175 10.59 -6.94 -13.96
C GLU A 175 11.59 -8.09 -13.95
N ARG A 176 11.24 -9.25 -13.38
CA ARG A 176 12.09 -10.45 -13.40
C ARG A 176 12.39 -10.93 -14.82
N SER A 177 11.40 -10.86 -15.71
CA SER A 177 11.53 -11.33 -17.09
C SER A 177 12.61 -10.59 -17.88
N LYS A 178 13.05 -9.39 -17.46
CA LYS A 178 14.16 -8.65 -18.09
C LYS A 178 15.45 -9.46 -18.16
N LYS A 179 15.67 -10.37 -17.20
CA LYS A 179 16.84 -11.25 -17.19
C LYS A 179 16.71 -12.43 -18.16
N ILE A 180 15.52 -12.68 -18.70
CA ILE A 180 15.22 -13.77 -19.61
C ILE A 180 15.49 -13.32 -21.05
N LYS A 181 16.47 -13.98 -21.69
CA LYS A 181 16.91 -13.68 -23.06
C LYS A 181 15.92 -14.14 -24.13
N SER A 182 15.07 -15.12 -23.82
CA SER A 182 14.06 -15.62 -24.75
C SER A 182 13.07 -14.51 -25.13
N PRO A 183 12.65 -14.43 -26.41
CA PRO A 183 11.69 -13.43 -26.84
C PRO A 183 10.32 -13.63 -26.19
N PHE A 184 9.65 -12.53 -25.91
CA PHE A 184 8.25 -12.52 -25.49
C PHE A 184 7.44 -11.96 -26.65
N LEU A 185 6.49 -12.74 -27.14
CA LEU A 185 5.74 -12.47 -28.36
C LEU A 185 4.25 -12.24 -28.07
N SER A 186 3.56 -11.60 -29.00
CA SER A 186 2.11 -11.45 -28.98
C SER A 186 1.59 -11.43 -30.40
N VAL A 187 0.40 -12.01 -30.61
CA VAL A 187 -0.37 -11.70 -31.82
C VAL A 187 -0.65 -10.19 -31.88
N THR A 188 -0.87 -9.64 -33.07
CA THR A 188 -1.13 -8.19 -33.26
C THR A 188 -2.62 -7.88 -33.25
N LYS A 189 -3.01 -6.63 -32.95
CA LYS A 189 -4.33 -6.08 -33.29
C LYS A 189 -4.18 -5.28 -34.59
N SER A 190 -4.90 -5.60 -35.66
CA SER A 190 -4.90 -4.73 -36.84
C SER A 190 -5.46 -3.35 -36.45
N ARG A 191 -4.68 -2.29 -36.68
CA ARG A 191 -5.10 -0.91 -36.44
C ARG A 191 -5.73 -0.24 -37.66
N TYR A 192 -5.60 -0.79 -38.87
CA TYR A 192 -6.01 -0.05 -40.08
C TYR A 192 -6.64 -0.82 -41.25
N LEU A 193 -6.70 -2.15 -41.29
CA LEU A 193 -7.43 -2.86 -42.37
C LEU A 193 -8.06 -4.17 -41.88
N LYS A 194 -9.25 -4.49 -42.38
CA LYS A 194 -9.94 -5.79 -42.24
C LYS A 194 -9.17 -6.91 -42.98
N LEU A 195 -7.94 -7.16 -42.56
CA LEU A 195 -7.22 -8.41 -42.81
C LEU A 195 -7.27 -9.20 -41.50
N ASN A 196 -7.33 -10.53 -41.58
CA ASN A 196 -7.69 -11.52 -40.54
C ASN A 196 -6.83 -11.55 -39.24
N ASN A 197 -6.52 -10.40 -38.64
CA ASN A 197 -5.70 -10.26 -37.41
C ASN A 197 -6.58 -9.91 -36.20
N ASN A 198 -7.54 -10.79 -35.92
CA ASN A 198 -8.25 -10.86 -34.64
C ASN A 198 -7.35 -11.56 -33.59
N PRO A 199 -7.63 -11.42 -32.27
CA PRO A 199 -7.05 -12.30 -31.25
C PRO A 199 -7.13 -13.77 -31.69
N ALA A 200 -6.11 -14.56 -31.38
CA ALA A 200 -6.12 -15.98 -31.72
C ALA A 200 -7.18 -16.76 -30.93
N ILE A 201 -7.53 -16.27 -29.74
CA ILE A 201 -8.65 -16.75 -28.92
C ILE A 201 -9.46 -15.53 -28.47
N ASP A 202 -10.72 -15.42 -28.90
CA ASP A 202 -11.60 -14.33 -28.47
C ASP A 202 -12.46 -14.75 -27.27
N TYR A 203 -12.30 -14.03 -26.16
CA TYR A 203 -13.03 -14.28 -24.93
C TYR A 203 -13.52 -12.98 -24.29
N PHE A 204 -14.45 -13.14 -23.36
CA PHE A 204 -14.86 -12.08 -22.46
C PHE A 204 -13.77 -11.89 -21.41
N CYS A 205 -12.92 -10.89 -21.61
CA CYS A 205 -11.78 -10.62 -20.74
C CYS A 205 -12.26 -10.20 -19.33
N THR A 206 -11.87 -11.00 -18.33
CA THR A 206 -12.14 -10.79 -16.90
C THR A 206 -13.64 -10.80 -16.56
N GLY A 207 -14.17 -12.01 -16.45
CA GLY A 207 -15.53 -12.28 -16.00
C GLY A 207 -15.76 -11.99 -14.50
N ILE A 208 -14.73 -12.00 -13.67
CA ILE A 208 -14.81 -11.76 -12.22
C ILE A 208 -13.90 -10.58 -11.85
N VAL A 209 -14.47 -9.54 -11.23
CA VAL A 209 -13.74 -8.34 -10.82
C VAL A 209 -13.93 -8.10 -9.33
N LYS A 210 -12.82 -8.17 -8.57
CA LYS A 210 -12.83 -8.01 -7.09
C LYS A 210 -13.86 -8.92 -6.41
N GLY A 211 -13.88 -10.20 -6.80
CA GLY A 211 -14.75 -11.23 -6.23
C GLY A 211 -16.22 -11.18 -6.69
N LYS A 212 -16.59 -10.26 -7.59
CA LYS A 212 -17.96 -10.11 -8.11
C LYS A 212 -18.03 -10.41 -9.60
N TRP A 213 -19.16 -10.92 -10.06
CA TRP A 213 -19.44 -11.08 -11.49
C TRP A 213 -19.45 -9.73 -12.20
N ASN A 214 -18.72 -9.65 -13.31
CA ASN A 214 -18.74 -8.53 -14.24
C ASN A 214 -20.15 -8.37 -14.81
N TYR A 215 -20.73 -7.16 -14.78
CA TYR A 215 -22.12 -6.96 -15.20
C TYR A 215 -22.35 -7.35 -16.67
N GLY A 216 -21.34 -7.12 -17.52
CA GLY A 216 -21.39 -7.52 -18.93
C GLY A 216 -21.41 -9.03 -19.12
N VAL A 217 -20.80 -9.80 -18.21
CA VAL A 217 -20.74 -11.26 -18.30
C VAL A 217 -22.10 -11.89 -18.05
N ILE A 218 -22.92 -11.30 -17.19
CA ILE A 218 -24.28 -11.79 -16.90
C ILE A 218 -25.15 -11.70 -18.16
N ASN A 219 -25.09 -10.57 -18.86
CA ASN A 219 -25.82 -10.43 -20.12
C ASN A 219 -25.27 -11.37 -21.20
N PHE A 220 -23.96 -11.60 -21.21
CA PHE A 220 -23.34 -12.56 -22.12
C PHE A 220 -23.82 -14.00 -21.82
N PHE A 221 -23.78 -14.45 -20.57
CA PHE A 221 -24.28 -15.77 -20.16
C PHE A 221 -25.75 -15.97 -20.49
N ARG A 222 -26.59 -14.97 -20.26
CA ARG A 222 -28.02 -15.03 -20.65
C ARG A 222 -28.18 -15.27 -22.15
N LYS A 223 -27.40 -14.59 -22.99
CA LYS A 223 -27.40 -14.80 -24.45
C LYS A 223 -26.88 -16.18 -24.85
N GLN A 224 -26.05 -16.78 -24.01
CA GLN A 224 -25.48 -18.12 -24.21
C GLN A 224 -26.33 -19.22 -23.58
N GLY A 225 -27.47 -18.91 -22.95
CA GLY A 225 -28.28 -19.88 -22.23
C GLY A 225 -27.57 -20.50 -21.02
N ILE A 226 -26.69 -19.72 -20.37
CA ILE A 226 -25.96 -20.14 -19.17
C ILE A 226 -26.59 -19.49 -17.95
N GLU A 227 -27.01 -20.32 -17.00
CA GLU A 227 -27.51 -19.90 -15.70
C GLU A 227 -26.43 -20.07 -14.63
N ILE A 228 -26.21 -19.03 -13.83
CA ILE A 228 -25.31 -19.10 -12.67
C ILE A 228 -26.12 -19.54 -11.45
N LYS A 229 -26.35 -20.84 -11.28
CA LYS A 229 -27.05 -21.38 -10.11
C LYS A 229 -26.11 -21.47 -8.91
N GLY A 230 -26.56 -21.03 -7.74
CA GLY A 230 -25.83 -21.22 -6.47
C GLY A 230 -24.48 -20.49 -6.36
N SER A 231 -24.19 -19.48 -7.20
CA SER A 231 -22.95 -18.72 -7.06
C SER A 231 -22.95 -17.91 -5.77
N LYS A 232 -21.83 -18.02 -5.04
CA LYS A 232 -21.54 -17.23 -3.84
C LYS A 232 -21.16 -15.77 -4.13
N ARG A 233 -21.08 -15.37 -5.42
CA ARG A 233 -20.59 -14.06 -5.85
C ARG A 233 -21.75 -13.14 -6.24
N GLY A 234 -21.75 -11.94 -5.68
CA GLY A 234 -22.63 -10.87 -6.15
C GLY A 234 -22.21 -10.34 -7.53
N VAL A 235 -23.10 -9.59 -8.19
CA VAL A 235 -22.83 -8.91 -9.46
C VAL A 235 -22.33 -7.49 -9.20
N GLU A 236 -21.37 -7.00 -9.98
CA GLU A 236 -20.95 -5.59 -9.91
C GLU A 236 -22.09 -4.64 -10.35
N SER A 237 -22.06 -3.40 -9.86
CA SER A 237 -23.10 -2.43 -10.23
C SER A 237 -22.97 -1.95 -11.68
N LYS A 238 -24.10 -1.73 -12.34
CA LYS A 238 -24.18 -1.19 -13.71
C LYS A 238 -23.41 0.13 -13.88
N LYS A 239 -23.37 0.97 -12.82
CA LYS A 239 -22.60 2.24 -12.79
C LYS A 239 -21.10 1.98 -12.91
N ARG A 240 -20.58 0.99 -12.17
CA ARG A 240 -19.16 0.60 -12.20
C ARG A 240 -18.76 -0.06 -13.51
N TYR A 241 -19.63 -0.91 -14.04
CA TYR A 241 -19.49 -1.48 -15.38
C TYR A 241 -19.43 -0.40 -16.47
N ARG A 242 -20.41 0.53 -16.49
CA ARG A 242 -20.43 1.65 -17.46
C ARG A 242 -19.17 2.50 -17.39
N ALA A 243 -18.69 2.81 -16.18
CA ALA A 243 -17.45 3.56 -15.99
C ALA A 243 -16.23 2.83 -16.57
N ARG A 244 -16.19 1.49 -16.53
CA ARG A 244 -15.13 0.68 -17.12
C ARG A 244 -15.28 0.52 -18.64
N PHE A 245 -16.50 0.28 -19.13
CA PHE A 245 -16.83 0.16 -20.54
C PHE A 245 -16.49 1.45 -21.32
N LEU A 246 -16.86 2.61 -20.77
CA LEU A 246 -16.56 3.92 -21.37
C LEU A 246 -15.06 4.21 -21.45
N ARG A 247 -14.23 3.58 -20.61
CA ARG A 247 -12.77 3.67 -20.67
C ARG A 247 -12.15 2.77 -21.76
N GLY A 248 -12.91 1.85 -22.36
CA GLY A 248 -12.41 0.83 -23.29
C GLY A 248 -12.72 1.04 -24.77
N LEU A 249 -13.46 2.07 -25.18
CA LEU A 249 -13.80 2.33 -26.59
C LEU A 249 -12.62 2.95 -27.38
N PRO A 250 -12.46 2.75 -28.71
CA PRO A 250 -11.23 3.14 -29.42
C PRO A 250 -11.10 4.65 -29.69
N VAL A 251 -12.15 5.29 -30.19
CA VAL A 251 -12.17 6.73 -30.57
C VAL A 251 -12.30 7.61 -29.32
N PHE A 252 -13.11 7.17 -28.36
CA PHE A 252 -13.15 7.77 -27.03
C PHE A 252 -11.93 7.36 -26.17
N GLY A 253 -11.30 6.20 -26.33
CA GLY A 253 -10.16 5.78 -25.49
C GLY A 253 -8.86 6.50 -25.81
N ILE A 254 -8.68 6.98 -27.04
CA ILE A 254 -7.52 7.79 -27.42
C ILE A 254 -7.76 9.25 -27.10
N PHE A 255 -8.89 9.84 -27.53
CA PHE A 255 -9.21 11.22 -27.18
C PHE A 255 -9.50 11.38 -25.70
N LEU A 256 -10.33 10.55 -25.09
CA LEU A 256 -10.61 10.54 -23.65
C LEU A 256 -9.47 9.92 -22.84
N GLY A 257 -8.51 9.18 -23.41
CA GLY A 257 -7.33 8.67 -22.67
C GLY A 257 -6.11 9.58 -22.75
N PHE A 258 -5.97 10.38 -23.82
CA PHE A 258 -5.07 11.52 -23.88
C PHE A 258 -5.69 12.72 -23.17
N TYR A 259 -7.00 12.95 -23.31
CA TYR A 259 -7.78 13.89 -22.51
C TYR A 259 -7.98 13.40 -21.08
N TYR A 260 -7.96 12.11 -20.69
CA TYR A 260 -7.93 11.69 -19.28
C TYR A 260 -6.52 11.48 -18.76
N ARG A 261 -5.45 11.34 -19.56
CA ARG A 261 -4.07 11.41 -19.04
C ARG A 261 -3.58 12.85 -18.99
N ALA A 262 -3.99 13.68 -19.93
CA ALA A 262 -3.89 15.13 -19.87
C ALA A 262 -4.88 15.67 -18.85
N LEU A 263 -6.18 15.32 -18.79
CA LEU A 263 -7.05 15.63 -17.63
C LEU A 263 -6.76 14.77 -16.41
N GLU A 264 -5.95 13.73 -16.37
CA GLU A 264 -5.50 13.18 -15.07
C GLU A 264 -4.21 13.85 -14.68
N LYS A 265 -3.32 14.29 -15.57
CA LYS A 265 -2.21 15.16 -15.19
C LYS A 265 -2.68 16.59 -14.92
N ILE A 266 -3.71 17.06 -15.60
CA ILE A 266 -4.40 18.35 -15.48
C ILE A 266 -5.53 18.23 -14.49
N LYS A 267 -6.24 17.12 -14.22
CA LYS A 267 -7.04 16.94 -12.98
C LYS A 267 -6.19 16.41 -11.85
N LEU A 268 -4.94 15.97 -11.98
CA LEU A 268 -4.05 15.77 -10.83
C LEU A 268 -3.31 17.07 -10.58
N ALA A 269 -3.06 17.91 -11.58
CA ALA A 269 -2.58 19.28 -11.40
C ALA A 269 -3.70 20.27 -11.09
N LEU A 270 -4.96 20.05 -11.51
CA LEU A 270 -6.20 20.78 -11.16
C LEU A 270 -6.95 20.09 -10.03
N LYS A 271 -6.73 18.83 -9.66
CA LYS A 271 -7.10 18.31 -8.33
C LYS A 271 -5.97 18.61 -7.38
N ASN A 272 -4.68 18.68 -7.74
CA ASN A 272 -3.69 19.29 -6.84
C ASN A 272 -3.83 20.81 -6.79
N ASN A 273 -4.27 21.50 -7.85
CA ASN A 273 -4.60 22.93 -7.78
C ASN A 273 -5.99 23.15 -7.19
N ALA A 274 -7.04 22.39 -7.49
CA ALA A 274 -8.33 22.48 -6.80
C ALA A 274 -8.29 21.90 -5.40
N TYR A 275 -7.37 21.01 -5.05
CA TYR A 275 -7.09 20.57 -3.67
C TYR A 275 -6.13 21.51 -2.99
N LYS A 276 -5.19 22.18 -3.68
CA LYS A 276 -4.47 23.32 -3.11
C LYS A 276 -5.40 24.51 -2.91
N ILE A 277 -6.34 24.76 -3.82
CA ILE A 277 -7.37 25.82 -3.74
C ILE A 277 -8.40 25.42 -2.68
N LYS A 278 -8.92 24.20 -2.68
CA LYS A 278 -9.83 23.70 -1.63
C LYS A 278 -9.14 23.59 -0.28
N SER A 279 -7.91 23.09 -0.20
CA SER A 279 -7.10 23.12 1.03
C SER A 279 -6.84 24.56 1.45
N LYS A 280 -6.57 25.50 0.53
CA LYS A 280 -6.51 26.94 0.85
C LYS A 280 -7.85 27.44 1.40
N VAL A 281 -8.99 27.08 0.81
CA VAL A 281 -10.33 27.44 1.29
C VAL A 281 -10.62 26.84 2.67
N LEU A 282 -10.26 25.57 2.90
CA LEU A 282 -10.42 24.91 4.20
C LEU A 282 -9.45 25.46 5.24
N ILE A 283 -8.23 25.83 4.84
CA ILE A 283 -7.28 26.56 5.69
C ILE A 283 -7.82 27.96 6.01
N ILE A 284 -8.52 28.62 5.07
CA ILE A 284 -9.21 29.88 5.33
C ILE A 284 -10.36 29.67 6.33
N ALA A 285 -11.12 28.58 6.22
CA ALA A 285 -12.13 28.23 7.22
C ALA A 285 -11.51 27.98 8.60
N LEU A 286 -10.40 27.24 8.67
CA LEU A 286 -9.63 27.04 9.90
C LEU A 286 -9.05 28.36 10.43
N PHE A 287 -8.59 29.26 9.55
CA PHE A 287 -8.13 30.58 9.92
C PHE A 287 -9.24 31.35 10.63
N PHE A 288 -10.44 31.44 10.06
CA PHE A 288 -11.54 32.15 10.72
C PHE A 288 -11.94 31.50 12.05
N LYS A 289 -11.89 30.17 12.16
CA LYS A 289 -12.22 29.44 13.39
C LYS A 289 -11.15 29.54 14.47
N LYS A 290 -9.87 29.57 14.09
CA LYS A 290 -8.71 29.37 14.98
C LYS A 290 -7.61 30.42 14.79
N TYR A 291 -7.95 31.62 14.32
CA TYR A 291 -6.99 32.70 14.06
C TYR A 291 -6.13 33.06 15.29
N TYR A 292 -6.70 32.96 16.48
CA TYR A 292 -6.01 33.20 17.75
C TYR A 292 -4.70 32.39 17.88
N GLN A 293 -4.61 31.22 17.25
CA GLN A 293 -3.40 30.39 17.25
C GLN A 293 -2.22 31.09 16.55
N LYS A 294 -2.47 32.01 15.61
CA LYS A 294 -1.42 32.85 15.00
C LYS A 294 -0.87 33.88 15.98
N LYS A 295 -1.74 34.45 16.83
CA LYS A 295 -1.32 35.34 17.92
C LYS A 295 -0.46 34.57 18.93
N ASN A 296 -0.92 33.39 19.36
CA ASN A 296 -0.17 32.54 20.29
C ASN A 296 1.17 32.09 19.71
N PHE A 297 1.20 31.70 18.43
CA PHE A 297 2.44 31.36 17.72
C PHE A 297 3.42 32.52 17.74
N ASN A 298 2.99 33.74 17.40
CA ASN A 298 3.86 34.90 17.38
C ASN A 298 4.40 35.26 18.77
N ALA A 299 3.60 35.07 19.83
CA ALA A 299 4.05 35.27 21.20
C ALA A 299 5.12 34.24 21.59
N LEU A 300 4.83 32.94 21.42
CA LEU A 300 5.73 31.85 21.81
C LEU A 300 7.00 31.79 20.94
N LYS A 301 6.90 32.16 19.66
CA LYS A 301 8.05 32.23 18.74
C LYS A 301 9.16 33.17 19.24
N ARG A 302 8.83 34.20 20.01
CA ARG A 302 9.83 35.12 20.58
C ARG A 302 10.81 34.40 21.52
N GLU A 303 10.35 33.34 22.18
CA GLU A 303 11.16 32.51 23.07
C GLU A 303 11.98 31.44 22.31
N PHE A 304 11.81 31.30 20.99
CA PHE A 304 12.41 30.20 20.22
C PHE A 304 13.94 30.21 20.27
N ALA A 305 14.58 31.36 20.09
CA ALA A 305 16.03 31.47 20.05
C ALA A 305 16.67 31.12 21.41
N ASP A 306 16.11 31.66 22.50
CA ASP A 306 16.58 31.41 23.86
C ASP A 306 16.34 29.96 24.28
N ASN A 307 15.16 29.42 23.97
CA ASN A 307 14.84 28.02 24.21
C ASN A 307 15.76 27.08 23.43
N LEU A 308 16.07 27.40 22.16
CA LEU A 308 16.97 26.59 21.35
C LEU A 308 18.41 26.64 21.89
N LYS A 309 18.88 27.82 22.30
CA LYS A 309 20.20 27.98 22.93
C LYS A 309 20.31 27.14 24.21
N SER A 310 19.31 27.22 25.09
CA SER A 310 19.29 26.43 26.32
C SER A 310 19.18 24.93 26.05
N ALA A 311 18.24 24.52 25.19
CA ALA A 311 18.00 23.13 24.85
C ALA A 311 19.19 22.47 24.13
N ALA A 312 20.05 23.23 23.45
CA ALA A 312 21.23 22.69 22.78
C ALA A 312 22.52 22.69 23.63
N ALA A 313 22.48 23.15 24.89
CA ALA A 313 23.67 23.44 25.68
C ALA A 313 24.48 22.21 26.16
N ASN A 314 23.91 21.00 26.17
CA ASN A 314 24.60 19.79 26.65
C ASN A 314 24.85 18.78 25.52
N GLY A 315 26.01 18.12 25.49
CA GLY A 315 26.46 17.27 24.39
C GLY A 315 25.64 15.98 24.18
N PHE A 316 24.79 15.97 23.15
CA PHE A 316 24.06 14.77 22.66
C PHE A 316 24.37 14.43 21.20
N LYS A 317 24.99 15.36 20.44
CA LYS A 317 25.14 15.28 18.98
C LYS A 317 25.95 14.06 18.54
N GLN A 318 26.92 13.63 19.34
CA GLN A 318 27.77 12.47 19.07
C GLN A 318 26.99 11.14 19.02
N HIS A 319 25.77 11.10 19.57
CA HIS A 319 24.93 9.90 19.59
C HIS A 319 23.81 9.94 18.54
N ILE A 320 23.74 10.98 17.70
CA ILE A 320 22.75 11.08 16.62
C ILE A 320 23.29 10.39 15.37
N ILE A 321 22.47 9.54 14.75
CA ILE A 321 22.83 8.85 13.51
C ILE A 321 22.98 9.83 12.33
N PRO A 322 23.82 9.52 11.31
CA PRO A 322 24.14 10.45 10.23
C PRO A 322 22.94 11.06 9.49
N GLU A 323 21.93 10.25 9.13
CA GLU A 323 20.73 10.74 8.42
C GLU A 323 19.99 11.84 9.21
N TRP A 324 19.95 11.75 10.55
CA TRP A 324 19.32 12.79 11.37
C TRP A 324 20.20 14.04 11.51
N GLN A 325 21.54 13.91 11.47
CA GLN A 325 22.44 15.07 11.55
C GLN A 325 22.25 16.05 10.38
N GLU A 326 22.08 15.53 9.15
CA GLU A 326 21.85 16.36 7.96
C GLU A 326 20.50 17.08 8.03
N ASN A 327 19.44 16.35 8.36
CA ASN A 327 18.08 16.89 8.52
C ASN A 327 18.04 17.98 9.61
N LEU A 328 18.73 17.76 10.74
CA LEU A 328 18.82 18.74 11.83
C LEU A 328 19.54 20.01 11.39
N LYS A 329 20.68 19.89 10.68
CA LYS A 329 21.43 21.05 10.20
C LYS A 329 20.58 21.94 9.30
N ALA A 330 19.80 21.33 8.39
CA ALA A 330 18.88 22.06 7.53
C ALA A 330 17.79 22.79 8.32
N VAL A 331 17.09 22.09 9.23
CA VAL A 331 16.01 22.69 10.03
C VAL A 331 16.52 23.78 10.96
N GLU A 332 17.64 23.55 11.67
CA GLU A 332 18.21 24.55 12.57
C GLU A 332 18.60 25.83 11.83
N ASN A 333 19.22 25.71 10.65
CA ASN A 333 19.64 26.87 9.87
C ASN A 333 18.45 27.73 9.43
N ASP A 334 17.37 27.10 8.97
CA ASP A 334 16.19 27.81 8.50
C ASP A 334 15.38 28.42 9.66
N PHE A 335 15.24 27.67 10.77
CA PHE A 335 14.43 28.13 11.90
C PHE A 335 15.13 29.19 12.75
N LYS A 336 16.47 29.12 12.91
CA LYS A 336 17.25 30.17 13.58
C LYS A 336 17.15 31.50 12.84
N LYS A 337 17.17 31.49 11.50
CA LYS A 337 16.99 32.70 10.70
C LYS A 337 15.59 33.27 10.87
N ASN A 338 14.56 32.44 10.64
CA ASN A 338 13.18 32.85 10.78
C ASN A 338 12.23 31.64 10.84
N LEU A 339 11.78 31.24 12.04
CA LEU A 339 10.71 30.25 12.17
C LEU A 339 9.40 30.78 11.58
N ARG A 340 9.02 30.30 10.40
CA ARG A 340 7.82 30.76 9.70
C ARG A 340 6.55 30.12 10.26
N PHE A 341 5.42 30.83 10.18
CA PHE A 341 4.12 30.30 10.62
C PHE A 341 3.68 29.05 9.84
N ASP A 342 4.15 28.91 8.60
CA ASP A 342 3.87 27.76 7.74
C ASP A 342 4.90 26.62 7.88
N PHE A 343 5.49 26.46 9.08
CA PHE A 343 6.56 25.50 9.34
C PHE A 343 6.19 24.05 9.00
N LEU A 344 4.91 23.64 9.05
CA LEU A 344 4.54 22.28 8.63
C LEU A 344 4.77 22.06 7.14
N ARG A 345 4.97 23.11 6.34
CA ARG A 345 5.32 23.03 4.92
C ARG A 345 6.82 22.98 4.67
N HIS A 346 7.64 23.00 5.72
CA HIS A 346 9.08 22.89 5.59
C HIS A 346 9.47 21.54 4.95
N PRO A 347 10.38 21.50 3.97
CA PRO A 347 10.69 20.27 3.23
C PRO A 347 11.13 19.11 4.11
N VAL A 348 11.99 19.38 5.11
CA VAL A 348 12.45 18.33 6.04
C VAL A 348 11.30 17.81 6.88
N ILE A 349 10.43 18.69 7.42
CA ILE A 349 9.27 18.27 8.21
C ILE A 349 8.33 17.40 7.37
N GLN A 350 8.05 17.82 6.13
CA GLN A 350 7.21 17.04 5.21
C GLN A 350 7.82 15.69 4.83
N LYS A 351 9.16 15.61 4.72
CA LYS A 351 9.87 14.37 4.36
C LYS A 351 9.92 13.38 5.53
N THR A 352 10.18 13.86 6.74
CA THR A 352 10.52 12.99 7.89
C THR A 352 9.38 12.78 8.87
N MET A 353 8.36 13.65 8.90
CA MET A 353 7.30 13.61 9.93
C MET A 353 5.89 13.44 9.37
N PHE A 354 5.75 13.32 8.05
CA PHE A 354 4.46 13.17 7.38
C PHE A 354 4.45 11.93 6.51
N ILE A 355 3.37 11.15 6.62
CA ILE A 355 3.14 10.00 5.75
C ILE A 355 2.87 10.41 4.28
N GLY A 356 2.37 11.63 4.07
CA GLY A 356 1.98 12.15 2.75
C GLY A 356 0.63 11.58 2.26
N ASN A 357 0.44 11.56 0.94
CA ASN A 357 -0.81 11.06 0.33
C ASN A 357 -0.69 9.57 -0.04
N LYS A 358 -0.77 8.70 0.97
CA LYS A 358 -0.67 7.24 0.78
C LYS A 358 -2.04 6.59 0.63
N PRO A 359 -2.18 5.56 -0.22
CA PRO A 359 -3.48 4.97 -0.55
C PRO A 359 -4.15 4.25 0.62
N TRP A 360 -3.38 3.75 1.59
CA TRP A 360 -3.90 3.00 2.75
C TRP A 360 -4.51 3.88 3.84
N VAL A 361 -4.26 5.21 3.84
CA VAL A 361 -4.85 6.14 4.82
C VAL A 361 -6.38 6.11 4.78
N ALA A 362 -6.98 5.77 3.63
CA ALA A 362 -8.42 5.55 3.54
C ALA A 362 -8.88 4.37 4.42
N GLY A 363 -8.12 3.27 4.44
CA GLY A 363 -8.40 2.12 5.31
C GLY A 363 -8.16 2.41 6.79
N GLU A 364 -7.18 3.26 7.11
CA GLU A 364 -6.97 3.75 8.48
C GLU A 364 -8.18 4.57 8.95
N LEU A 365 -8.70 5.45 8.09
CA LEU A 365 -9.90 6.22 8.38
C LEU A 365 -11.14 5.33 8.52
N ASP A 366 -11.34 4.37 7.61
CA ASP A 366 -12.45 3.42 7.70
C ASP A 366 -12.40 2.64 9.03
N TYR A 367 -11.20 2.25 9.48
CA TYR A 367 -11.01 1.61 10.78
C TYR A 367 -11.42 2.53 11.95
N ILE A 368 -11.02 3.81 11.91
CA ILE A 368 -11.41 4.82 12.92
C ILE A 368 -12.93 5.05 12.90
N GLU A 369 -13.55 5.15 11.72
CA GLU A 369 -14.99 5.35 11.53
C GLU A 369 -15.83 4.21 12.12
N ASN A 370 -15.28 2.99 12.18
CA ASN A 370 -15.93 1.85 12.83
C ASN A 370 -15.81 1.84 14.36
N LYS A 371 -14.90 2.65 14.94
CA LYS A 371 -14.61 2.67 16.39
C LYS A 371 -15.16 3.89 17.11
N PHE A 372 -15.28 5.02 16.41
CA PHE A 372 -15.71 6.29 16.99
C PHE A 372 -16.88 6.89 16.23
N SER A 373 -17.77 7.59 16.93
CA SER A 373 -18.85 8.33 16.27
C SER A 373 -18.28 9.46 15.40
N ALA A 374 -18.98 9.83 14.32
CA ALA A 374 -18.54 10.88 13.43
C ALA A 374 -18.29 12.23 14.15
N LYS A 375 -19.09 12.55 15.18
CA LYS A 375 -18.86 13.72 16.03
C LYS A 375 -17.54 13.61 16.78
N ARG A 376 -17.29 12.47 17.45
CA ARG A 376 -16.05 12.25 18.19
C ARG A 376 -14.83 12.30 17.27
N ILE A 377 -14.92 11.72 16.08
CA ILE A 377 -13.83 11.78 15.08
C ILE A 377 -13.53 13.21 14.70
N LYS A 378 -14.56 14.04 14.44
CA LYS A 378 -14.37 15.45 14.13
C LYS A 378 -13.68 16.20 15.27
N ASP A 379 -14.10 15.98 16.52
CA ASP A 379 -13.50 16.64 17.69
C ASP A 379 -12.02 16.26 17.88
N LEU A 380 -11.67 15.01 17.58
CA LEU A 380 -10.29 14.51 17.67
C LEU A 380 -9.42 15.03 16.52
N LEU A 381 -9.92 14.89 15.28
CA LEU A 381 -9.13 15.02 14.07
C LEU A 381 -9.14 16.42 13.44
N GLU A 382 -10.12 17.28 13.75
CA GLU A 382 -10.17 18.62 13.16
C GLU A 382 -8.84 19.35 13.37
N GLU A 383 -8.22 19.73 12.26
CA GLU A 383 -6.88 20.28 12.29
C GLU A 383 -6.84 21.68 12.90
N ASP A 384 -5.65 22.04 13.35
CA ASP A 384 -5.36 23.36 13.87
C ASP A 384 -4.83 24.26 12.76
N TYR A 385 -5.01 25.57 12.93
CA TYR A 385 -4.56 26.54 11.94
C TYR A 385 -3.03 26.73 11.98
N ILE A 386 -2.42 26.55 13.16
CA ILE A 386 -0.97 26.65 13.34
C ILE A 386 -0.20 25.74 12.39
N GLY A 387 0.87 26.26 11.78
CA GLY A 387 1.73 25.49 10.88
C GLY A 387 1.23 25.42 9.44
N LYS A 388 0.00 25.86 9.15
CA LYS A 388 -0.71 25.71 7.87
C LYS A 388 -0.69 24.26 7.34
N PRO A 389 -1.29 23.30 8.08
CA PRO A 389 -1.27 21.88 7.73
C PRO A 389 -1.93 21.61 6.37
N PHE A 390 -1.59 20.47 5.77
CA PHE A 390 -2.28 19.98 4.58
C PHE A 390 -3.59 19.31 4.99
N ILE A 391 -4.72 19.94 4.63
CA ILE A 391 -6.04 19.35 4.88
C ILE A 391 -6.38 18.39 3.75
N ASN A 392 -6.41 17.10 4.09
CA ASN A 392 -6.57 16.02 3.11
C ASN A 392 -7.97 15.41 3.09
N ASN A 393 -8.67 15.48 4.22
CA ASN A 393 -10.02 14.99 4.39
C ASN A 393 -10.96 16.13 4.78
N TRP A 394 -12.00 16.30 3.96
CA TRP A 394 -12.99 17.38 4.06
C TRP A 394 -14.11 17.10 5.07
N LYS A 395 -14.49 15.83 5.25
CA LYS A 395 -15.54 15.39 6.17
C LYS A 395 -15.21 15.78 7.61
N TYR A 396 -13.95 15.65 8.00
CA TYR A 396 -13.46 15.95 9.35
C TYR A 396 -12.49 17.14 9.42
N LEU A 397 -12.26 17.84 8.29
CA LEU A 397 -11.27 18.93 8.18
C LEU A 397 -9.90 18.54 8.75
N THR A 398 -9.38 17.39 8.32
CA THR A 398 -8.17 16.79 8.91
C THR A 398 -7.09 16.47 7.89
N SER A 399 -5.86 16.30 8.35
CA SER A 399 -4.73 15.81 7.56
C SER A 399 -4.64 14.29 7.60
N ASN A 400 -3.98 13.72 6.60
CA ASN A 400 -3.63 12.29 6.60
C ASN A 400 -2.76 11.92 7.82
N ASN A 401 -1.94 12.87 8.31
CA ASN A 401 -1.06 12.62 9.43
C ASN A 401 -1.83 12.46 10.75
N SER A 402 -2.84 13.28 10.97
CA SER A 402 -3.73 13.14 12.13
C SER A 402 -4.58 11.88 12.08
N ILE A 403 -5.05 11.47 10.89
CA ILE A 403 -5.70 10.17 10.70
C ILE A 403 -4.73 9.04 11.10
N HIS A 404 -3.50 9.09 10.59
CA HIS A 404 -2.48 8.07 10.87
C HIS A 404 -2.15 7.97 12.36
N HIS A 405 -1.99 9.09 13.06
CA HIS A 405 -1.71 9.09 14.50
C HIS A 405 -2.89 8.59 15.34
N LEU A 406 -4.13 8.99 15.00
CA LEU A 406 -5.31 8.44 15.69
C LEU A 406 -5.49 6.95 15.41
N TYR A 407 -5.13 6.50 14.21
CA TYR A 407 -5.15 5.08 13.87
C TYR A 407 -4.24 4.27 14.78
N HIS A 408 -2.99 4.69 15.02
CA HIS A 408 -2.07 4.01 15.95
C HIS A 408 -2.66 3.87 17.36
N LEU A 409 -3.25 4.95 17.88
CA LEU A 409 -3.91 4.93 19.18
C LEU A 409 -5.13 4.01 19.19
N ALA A 410 -5.96 4.07 18.14
CA ALA A 410 -7.13 3.21 18.02
C ALA A 410 -6.75 1.72 17.95
N ARG A 411 -5.67 1.40 17.23
CA ARG A 411 -5.11 0.05 17.14
C ARG A 411 -4.59 -0.44 18.48
N TYR A 412 -3.82 0.38 19.18
CA TYR A 412 -3.34 0.09 20.53
C TYR A 412 -4.51 -0.25 21.46
N LEU A 413 -5.52 0.61 21.55
CA LEU A 413 -6.68 0.39 22.42
C LEU A 413 -7.46 -0.88 22.07
N ASP A 414 -7.61 -1.17 20.78
CA ASP A 414 -8.30 -2.37 20.32
C ASP A 414 -7.54 -3.65 20.68
N LYS A 415 -6.20 -3.61 20.65
CA LYS A 415 -5.36 -4.79 20.90
C LYS A 415 -5.10 -5.05 22.37
N THR A 416 -4.97 -4.01 23.19
CA THR A 416 -4.65 -4.15 24.61
C THR A 416 -5.88 -4.04 25.51
N ASN A 417 -7.02 -3.61 24.98
CA ASN A 417 -8.22 -3.28 25.74
C ASN A 417 -7.94 -2.29 26.91
N SER A 418 -6.94 -1.42 26.73
CA SER A 418 -6.51 -0.48 27.76
C SER A 418 -7.48 0.71 27.90
N ASP A 419 -7.70 1.15 29.13
CA ASP A 419 -8.44 2.37 29.43
C ASP A 419 -7.49 3.55 29.59
N LEU A 420 -7.45 4.44 28.59
CA LEU A 420 -6.60 5.64 28.63
C LEU A 420 -6.82 6.51 29.86
N ASN A 421 -8.00 6.46 30.50
CA ASN A 421 -8.25 7.29 31.67
C ASN A 421 -7.43 6.85 32.89
N LYS A 422 -6.95 5.60 32.92
CA LYS A 422 -6.09 5.06 33.99
C LYS A 422 -4.59 5.38 33.81
N ILE A 423 -4.21 5.89 32.64
CA ILE A 423 -2.83 6.27 32.33
C ILE A 423 -2.59 7.70 32.85
N ASN A 424 -1.78 7.85 33.89
CA ASN A 424 -1.52 9.14 34.55
C ASN A 424 -0.21 9.77 34.08
N SER A 425 0.69 8.97 33.52
CA SER A 425 1.99 9.40 33.02
C SER A 425 2.31 8.76 31.67
N VAL A 426 2.74 9.57 30.71
CA VAL A 426 3.12 9.13 29.36
C VAL A 426 4.52 9.61 29.06
N ILE A 427 5.34 8.73 28.49
CA ILE A 427 6.64 9.08 27.93
C ILE A 427 6.57 8.82 26.41
N GLU A 428 6.67 9.87 25.62
CA GLU A 428 6.76 9.82 24.16
C GLU A 428 8.21 10.09 23.73
N TRP A 429 8.84 9.12 23.05
CA TRP A 429 10.15 9.31 22.44
C TRP A 429 9.99 9.74 20.97
N GLY A 430 10.52 10.91 20.63
CA GLY A 430 10.48 11.48 19.28
C GLY A 430 9.07 11.86 18.82
N GLY A 431 8.50 12.91 19.43
CA GLY A 431 7.14 13.39 19.11
C GLY A 431 7.02 14.17 17.79
N GLY A 432 8.13 14.36 17.06
CA GLY A 432 8.15 15.07 15.78
C GLY A 432 7.77 16.54 15.99
N TYR A 433 6.67 17.01 15.39
CA TYR A 433 6.14 18.36 15.67
C TYR A 433 5.09 18.39 16.80
N GLY A 434 4.76 17.26 17.43
CA GLY A 434 3.83 17.14 18.57
C GLY A 434 2.41 16.71 18.21
N ASN A 435 2.15 16.24 16.98
CA ASN A 435 0.79 15.89 16.57
C ASN A 435 0.22 14.68 17.30
N PHE A 436 1.06 13.69 17.61
CA PHE A 436 0.62 12.49 18.33
C PHE A 436 0.17 12.86 19.75
N ALA A 437 1.00 13.59 20.51
CA ALA A 437 0.61 14.19 21.79
C ALA A 437 -0.70 14.99 21.72
N LYS A 438 -0.89 15.82 20.68
CA LYS A 438 -2.16 16.54 20.45
C LYS A 438 -3.36 15.61 20.35
N ILE A 439 -3.25 14.56 19.53
CA ILE A 439 -4.35 13.60 19.33
C ILE A 439 -4.60 12.82 20.63
N PHE A 440 -3.55 12.36 21.31
CA PHE A 440 -3.66 11.69 22.60
C PHE A 440 -4.38 12.57 23.63
N TRP A 441 -3.96 13.84 23.75
CA TRP A 441 -4.52 14.80 24.69
C TRP A 441 -6.01 15.08 24.43
N ARG A 442 -6.45 15.08 23.17
CA ARG A 442 -7.88 15.20 22.81
C ARG A 442 -8.67 13.91 23.06
N LEU A 443 -8.00 12.77 22.96
CA LEU A 443 -8.61 11.45 23.11
C LEU A 443 -8.89 11.10 24.57
N LYS A 444 -7.94 11.41 25.47
CA LYS A 444 -8.10 11.24 26.92
C LYS A 444 -9.03 12.31 27.51
N LYS A 445 -9.79 11.96 28.55
CA LYS A 445 -10.72 12.89 29.21
C LYS A 445 -10.09 13.66 30.38
N ALA A 446 -9.11 13.05 31.05
CA ALA A 446 -8.40 13.64 32.19
C ALA A 446 -7.00 14.10 31.78
N ASP A 447 -6.49 15.15 32.42
CA ASP A 447 -5.11 15.59 32.25
C ASP A 447 -4.13 14.53 32.80
N CYS A 448 -2.92 14.48 32.26
CA CYS A 448 -1.85 13.58 32.69
C CYS A 448 -0.48 14.27 32.56
N ALA A 449 0.55 13.72 33.20
CA ALA A 449 1.92 14.11 32.94
C ALA A 449 2.38 13.49 31.61
N TYR A 450 2.31 14.26 30.52
CA TYR A 450 2.71 13.81 29.19
C TYR A 450 4.09 14.34 28.84
N VAL A 451 5.13 13.50 28.85
CA VAL A 451 6.51 13.90 28.59
C VAL A 451 6.90 13.56 27.16
N ILE A 452 7.21 14.57 26.33
CA ILE A 452 7.80 14.39 25.01
C ILE A 452 9.31 14.58 25.11
N ILE A 453 10.06 13.56 24.72
CA ILE A 453 11.52 13.58 24.66
C ILE A 453 11.93 13.71 23.20
N ASP A 454 12.65 14.78 22.86
CA ASP A 454 13.04 15.02 21.47
C ASP A 454 14.33 15.84 21.36
N LEU A 455 14.80 15.99 20.13
CA LEU A 455 15.95 16.80 19.77
C LEU A 455 15.63 18.29 19.95
N PRO A 456 16.61 19.14 20.34
CA PRO A 456 16.35 20.50 20.81
C PRO A 456 15.50 21.38 19.89
N VAL A 457 15.77 21.35 18.58
CA VAL A 457 15.03 22.16 17.60
C VAL A 457 13.57 21.72 17.49
N PHE A 458 13.30 20.42 17.56
CA PHE A 458 11.95 19.88 17.53
C PHE A 458 11.24 20.08 18.86
N SER A 459 11.93 19.97 20.00
CA SER A 459 11.39 20.36 21.30
C SER A 459 10.92 21.82 21.32
N CYS A 460 11.72 22.74 20.77
CA CYS A 460 11.30 24.15 20.67
C CYS A 460 10.08 24.32 19.76
N LEU A 461 10.02 23.57 18.66
CA LEU A 461 8.87 23.58 17.75
C LEU A 461 7.60 23.01 18.42
N GLN A 462 7.72 21.91 19.15
CA GLN A 462 6.64 21.25 19.88
C GLN A 462 6.05 22.18 20.94
N PHE A 463 6.90 22.89 21.70
CA PHE A 463 6.47 23.90 22.67
C PHE A 463 5.59 24.97 22.01
N ILE A 464 6.04 25.52 20.87
CA ILE A 464 5.28 26.52 20.13
C ILE A 464 3.99 25.92 19.55
N TYR A 465 4.06 24.73 18.96
CA TYR A 465 2.91 24.06 18.34
C TYR A 465 1.80 23.77 19.36
N LEU A 466 2.14 23.01 20.41
CA LEU A 466 1.18 22.60 21.44
C LEU A 466 0.73 23.78 22.30
N GLY A 467 1.64 24.69 22.64
CA GLY A 467 1.32 25.90 23.40
C GLY A 467 0.40 26.85 22.64
N SER A 468 0.46 26.87 21.30
CA SER A 468 -0.47 27.68 20.51
C SER A 468 -1.87 27.08 20.43
N ILE A 469 -1.98 25.75 20.52
CA ILE A 469 -3.25 25.00 20.44
C ILE A 469 -3.95 25.00 21.79
N PHE A 470 -3.24 24.61 22.85
CA PHE A 470 -3.80 24.40 24.19
C PHE A 470 -3.56 25.55 25.16
N GLY A 471 -2.74 26.54 24.78
CA GLY A 471 -2.30 27.62 25.65
C GLY A 471 -0.94 27.33 26.29
N LYS A 472 -0.16 28.39 26.55
CA LYS A 472 1.18 28.29 27.14
C LYS A 472 1.16 27.57 28.48
N ASP A 473 0.12 27.79 29.30
CA ASP A 473 0.05 27.24 30.66
C ASP A 473 -0.12 25.73 30.70
N LYS A 474 -0.61 25.12 29.61
CA LYS A 474 -0.75 23.66 29.46
C LYS A 474 0.54 22.97 29.02
N VAL A 475 1.56 23.73 28.61
CA VAL A 475 2.82 23.18 28.09
C VAL A 475 4.01 23.66 28.91
N ASN A 476 4.68 22.73 29.58
CA ASN A 476 5.89 22.99 30.35
C ASN A 476 7.13 22.66 29.51
N PHE A 477 7.84 23.69 29.05
CA PHE A 477 9.13 23.51 28.37
C PHE A 477 10.29 23.46 29.37
N ILE A 478 11.07 22.38 29.34
CA ILE A 478 12.24 22.20 30.21
C ILE A 478 13.46 22.88 29.58
N ASN A 479 13.77 24.08 30.05
CA ASN A 479 14.88 24.92 29.57
C ASN A 479 15.91 25.25 30.66
N SER A 480 15.87 24.57 31.81
CA SER A 480 16.88 24.74 32.85
C SER A 480 16.99 23.50 33.73
N ARG A 481 18.09 23.43 34.48
CA ARG A 481 18.33 22.35 35.46
C ARG A 481 17.46 22.47 36.71
N ASP A 482 16.73 23.56 36.92
CA ASP A 482 15.84 23.72 38.08
C ASP A 482 14.38 23.38 37.77
N LYS A 483 13.99 23.41 36.49
CA LYS A 483 12.63 23.04 36.08
C LYS A 483 12.31 21.57 36.32
N LYS A 484 11.12 21.29 36.86
CA LYS A 484 10.61 19.93 37.11
C LYS A 484 9.58 19.54 36.05
N ILE A 485 9.32 18.23 35.94
CA ILE A 485 8.14 17.71 35.25
C ILE A 485 6.90 18.16 36.03
N ALA A 486 5.93 18.71 35.33
CA ALA A 486 4.69 19.23 35.89
C ALA A 486 3.55 18.23 35.64
N GLU A 487 2.85 17.88 36.71
CA GLU A 487 1.64 17.07 36.64
C GLU A 487 0.53 17.78 35.88
N GLY A 488 -0.30 16.99 35.18
CA GLY A 488 -1.43 17.50 34.39
C GLY A 488 -1.04 18.42 33.23
N LYS A 489 0.22 18.40 32.79
CA LYS A 489 0.74 19.20 31.67
C LYS A 489 1.44 18.35 30.62
N ILE A 490 1.54 18.92 29.43
CA ILE A 490 2.46 18.43 28.40
C ILE A 490 3.85 19.00 28.70
N ASN A 491 4.76 18.13 29.08
CA ASN A 491 6.15 18.43 29.38
C ASN A 491 7.01 18.17 28.15
N ILE A 492 7.69 19.20 27.66
CA ILE A 492 8.63 19.06 26.55
C ILE A 492 10.03 19.00 27.15
N LEU A 493 10.67 17.84 27.03
CA LEU A 493 12.00 17.56 27.56
C LEU A 493 13.02 17.42 26.42
N PRO A 494 13.82 18.44 26.14
CA PRO A 494 14.95 18.30 25.23
C PRO A 494 15.92 17.21 25.71
N ILE A 495 16.40 16.40 24.76
CA ILE A 495 17.29 15.26 25.04
C ILE A 495 18.58 15.63 25.79
N SER A 496 19.01 16.89 25.69
CA SER A 496 20.17 17.45 26.41
C SER A 496 19.99 17.47 27.94
N PHE A 497 18.74 17.40 28.43
CA PHE A 497 18.42 17.35 29.85
C PHE A 497 18.04 15.94 30.33
N LEU A 498 18.10 14.93 29.46
CA LEU A 498 17.62 13.58 29.72
C LEU A 498 18.23 12.95 30.99
N LYS A 499 19.56 13.00 31.13
CA LYS A 499 20.29 12.43 32.27
C LYS A 499 19.91 13.03 33.64
N LYS A 500 19.23 14.17 33.68
CA LYS A 500 18.77 14.78 34.93
C LYS A 500 17.57 14.06 35.52
N PHE A 501 16.75 13.43 34.69
CA PHE A 501 15.47 12.89 35.12
C PHE A 501 15.48 11.37 35.11
N LYS A 502 15.03 10.76 36.21
CA LYS A 502 14.65 9.35 36.24
C LYS A 502 13.16 9.26 35.97
N LEU A 503 12.79 9.15 34.70
CA LEU A 503 11.40 9.15 34.26
C LEU A 503 10.83 7.73 34.35
N LYS A 504 9.68 7.59 34.99
CA LYS A 504 8.81 6.41 34.90
C LYS A 504 7.46 6.85 34.36
N GLY A 505 6.91 6.05 33.47
CA GLY A 505 5.63 6.32 32.82
C GLY A 505 4.75 5.08 32.79
N ASP A 506 3.44 5.26 32.94
CA ASP A 506 2.46 4.18 32.80
C ASP A 506 2.43 3.69 31.35
N LEU A 507 2.57 4.62 30.39
CA LEU A 507 2.64 4.35 28.96
C LEU A 507 3.94 4.88 28.35
N PHE A 508 4.69 4.00 27.69
CA PHE A 508 5.78 4.40 26.81
C PHE A 508 5.36 4.29 25.34
N VAL A 509 5.53 5.37 24.59
CA VAL A 509 5.17 5.49 23.18
C VAL A 509 6.38 5.88 22.34
N SER A 510 6.54 5.19 21.22
CA SER A 510 7.42 5.65 20.14
C SER A 510 6.94 5.11 18.82
N THR A 511 6.48 5.99 17.93
CA THR A 511 6.15 5.64 16.55
C THR A 511 7.35 5.94 15.66
N TRP A 512 8.15 4.90 15.38
CA TRP A 512 9.41 4.84 14.62
C TRP A 512 10.64 5.51 15.23
N ALA A 513 10.50 6.61 15.97
CA ALA A 513 11.65 7.40 16.43
C ALA A 513 12.70 6.62 17.24
N ILE A 514 12.31 5.75 18.18
CA ILE A 514 13.26 4.94 18.97
C ILE A 514 14.00 3.91 18.11
N SER A 515 13.34 3.38 17.07
CA SER A 515 13.96 2.46 16.12
C SER A 515 14.88 3.16 15.12
N GLU A 516 14.66 4.46 14.88
CA GLU A 516 15.54 5.33 14.12
C GLU A 516 16.68 5.93 14.96
N SER A 517 16.71 5.64 16.26
CA SER A 517 17.75 6.14 17.17
C SER A 517 18.99 5.24 17.17
N SER A 518 20.11 5.78 17.63
CA SER A 518 21.33 5.00 17.82
C SER A 518 21.17 3.93 18.89
N ALA A 519 22.03 2.92 18.87
CA ALA A 519 22.05 1.89 19.90
C ALA A 519 22.15 2.48 21.31
N PHE A 520 22.96 3.53 21.49
CA PHE A 520 23.12 4.26 22.75
C PHE A 520 21.78 4.74 23.34
N PHE A 521 20.90 5.34 22.54
CA PHE A 521 19.61 5.82 23.05
C PHE A 521 18.60 4.71 23.29
N GLN A 522 18.67 3.63 22.52
CA GLN A 522 17.86 2.44 22.78
C GLN A 522 18.28 1.77 24.10
N ASP A 523 19.58 1.66 24.36
CA ASP A 523 20.14 1.10 25.59
C ASP A 523 19.79 2.00 26.79
N TYR A 524 19.85 3.32 26.62
CA TYR A 524 19.38 4.26 27.63
C TYR A 524 17.90 4.06 27.97
N ALA A 525 17.03 3.82 26.98
CA ALA A 525 15.61 3.54 27.24
C ALA A 525 15.41 2.23 28.02
N VAL A 526 16.27 1.22 27.80
CA VAL A 526 16.31 -0.01 28.62
C VAL A 526 16.74 0.31 30.05
N GLU A 527 17.81 1.07 30.24
CA GLU A 527 18.32 1.45 31.58
C GLU A 527 17.28 2.24 32.40
N GLN A 528 16.45 3.05 31.73
CA GLN A 528 15.35 3.77 32.38
C GLN A 528 14.11 2.89 32.63
N GLY A 529 14.08 1.67 32.10
CA GLY A 529 12.95 0.74 32.22
C GLY A 529 11.72 1.16 31.41
N TRP A 530 11.88 1.92 30.34
CA TRP A 530 10.74 2.40 29.54
C TRP A 530 10.11 1.27 28.70
N PHE A 531 10.91 0.31 28.25
CA PHE A 531 10.38 -0.91 27.62
C PHE A 531 9.69 -1.86 28.62
N ASP A 532 9.81 -1.60 29.91
CA ASP A 532 9.13 -2.32 30.99
C ASP A 532 7.90 -1.57 31.51
N SER A 533 7.52 -0.45 30.87
CA SER A 533 6.29 0.27 31.21
C SER A 533 5.08 -0.67 31.17
N PRO A 534 4.09 -0.48 32.09
CA PRO A 534 2.87 -1.29 32.12
C PRO A 534 2.13 -1.30 30.79
N HIS A 535 2.18 -0.18 30.07
CA HIS A 535 1.63 -0.02 28.75
C HIS A 535 2.69 0.35 27.72
N LEU A 536 2.61 -0.25 26.54
CA LEU A 536 3.52 0.02 25.43
C LEU A 536 2.78 0.27 24.12
N LEU A 537 3.20 1.30 23.40
CA LEU A 537 2.82 1.53 22.01
C LEU A 537 4.08 1.85 21.19
N LEU A 538 4.65 0.83 20.56
CA LEU A 538 5.81 0.97 19.71
C LEU A 538 5.44 0.63 18.27
N ALA A 539 5.86 1.46 17.33
CA ALA A 539 5.90 1.12 15.91
C ALA A 539 7.35 1.21 15.44
N PHE A 540 7.83 0.22 14.68
CA PHE A 540 9.21 0.18 14.22
C PHE A 540 9.34 -0.55 12.88
N GLN A 541 10.48 -0.37 12.21
CA GLN A 541 10.79 -1.00 10.92
C GLN A 541 11.90 -2.04 11.02
N SER A 542 12.03 -2.84 9.97
CA SER A 542 13.20 -3.65 9.72
C SER A 542 14.47 -2.80 9.56
N SER A 543 15.61 -3.37 9.96
CA SER A 543 16.90 -2.71 9.86
C SER A 543 17.25 -2.47 8.40
N SER A 544 17.93 -1.37 8.16
CA SER A 544 18.41 -0.97 6.84
C SER A 544 19.77 -0.28 6.99
N GLU A 545 20.44 0.00 5.88
CA GLU A 545 21.69 0.80 5.89
C GLU A 545 21.50 2.15 6.62
N LYS A 546 20.31 2.75 6.52
CA LYS A 546 19.99 4.02 7.17
C LYS A 546 19.72 3.89 8.67
N PHE A 547 19.07 2.79 9.05
CA PHE A 547 18.65 2.51 10.43
C PHE A 547 19.11 1.10 10.82
N PRO A 548 20.42 0.91 11.06
CA PRO A 548 20.98 -0.43 11.29
C PRO A 548 20.46 -1.07 12.57
N PHE A 549 20.06 -0.25 13.55
CA PHE A 549 19.62 -0.67 14.86
C PHE A 549 18.10 -0.81 15.00
N ALA A 550 17.33 -0.69 13.91
CA ALA A 550 15.87 -0.61 14.01
C ALA A 550 15.21 -1.90 14.52
N GLU A 551 15.73 -3.08 14.15
CA GLU A 551 15.18 -4.35 14.63
C GLU A 551 15.59 -4.74 16.05
N ARG A 552 16.59 -4.07 16.65
CA ARG A 552 16.99 -4.34 18.03
C ARG A 552 15.81 -4.24 19.00
N ILE A 553 14.81 -3.41 18.68
CA ILE A 553 13.58 -3.27 19.48
C ILE A 553 12.91 -4.63 19.77
N LYS A 554 12.97 -5.60 18.86
CA LYS A 554 12.43 -6.96 19.09
C LYS A 554 13.10 -7.70 20.24
N GLU A 555 14.40 -7.47 20.42
CA GLU A 555 15.23 -8.13 21.43
C GLU A 555 15.22 -7.34 22.75
N LEU A 556 15.08 -6.02 22.69
CA LEU A 556 15.08 -5.13 23.85
C LEU A 556 13.76 -5.17 24.62
N VAL A 557 12.63 -5.37 23.93
CA VAL A 557 11.33 -5.50 24.61
C VAL A 557 11.12 -6.94 25.06
N LYS A 558 11.23 -7.18 26.37
CA LYS A 558 11.10 -8.50 26.99
C LYS A 558 9.93 -8.54 27.98
N GLY A 559 9.52 -9.75 28.37
CA GLY A 559 8.49 -9.99 29.40
C GLY A 559 7.19 -10.57 28.87
N ASN A 560 6.23 -10.76 29.78
CA ASN A 560 4.93 -11.35 29.47
C ASN A 560 3.97 -10.33 28.84
N ASN A 561 2.91 -10.80 28.19
CA ASN A 561 1.81 -10.00 27.60
C ASN A 561 2.22 -9.02 26.49
N ILE A 562 3.30 -9.32 25.76
CA ILE A 562 3.68 -8.55 24.56
C ILE A 562 2.85 -9.02 23.36
N ILE A 563 2.21 -8.09 22.67
CA ILE A 563 1.54 -8.34 21.38
C ILE A 563 2.40 -7.76 20.26
N SER A 564 2.99 -8.62 19.45
CA SER A 564 3.66 -8.22 18.21
C SER A 564 2.71 -8.37 17.03
N GLU A 565 2.56 -7.31 16.23
CA GLU A 565 1.67 -7.31 15.07
C GLU A 565 2.34 -6.70 13.84
N ASP A 566 2.30 -7.38 12.69
CA ASP A 566 2.76 -6.82 11.43
C ASP A 566 1.80 -5.73 10.93
N ILE A 567 2.36 -4.61 10.47
CA ILE A 567 1.58 -3.53 9.85
C ILE A 567 1.27 -3.94 8.40
N SER A 568 0.13 -4.58 8.20
CA SER A 568 -0.28 -5.18 6.91
C SER A 568 -0.08 -4.31 5.66
N PHE A 569 -0.22 -2.98 5.78
CA PHE A 569 -0.07 -2.03 4.66
C PHE A 569 1.33 -1.40 4.56
N LEU A 570 2.23 -1.70 5.50
CA LEU A 570 3.64 -1.28 5.52
C LEU A 570 4.53 -2.52 5.74
N PRO A 571 4.84 -3.30 4.68
CA PRO A 571 5.71 -4.46 4.80
C PRO A 571 7.03 -4.14 5.49
N GLY A 572 7.50 -5.03 6.36
CA GLY A 572 8.71 -4.82 7.16
C GLY A 572 8.53 -3.86 8.34
N ASN A 573 7.30 -3.44 8.66
CA ASN A 573 7.01 -2.63 9.85
C ASN A 573 6.11 -3.42 10.80
N LYS A 574 6.33 -3.21 12.10
CA LYS A 574 5.62 -3.93 13.16
C LYS A 574 5.19 -2.99 14.27
N TYR A 575 4.12 -3.36 14.94
CA TYR A 575 3.80 -2.87 16.27
C TYR A 575 4.29 -3.82 17.36
N ILE A 576 4.64 -3.24 18.50
CA ILE A 576 4.67 -3.92 19.79
C ILE A 576 3.71 -3.18 20.72
N PHE A 577 2.75 -3.91 21.27
CA PHE A 577 1.82 -3.43 22.28
C PHE A 577 1.97 -4.17 23.61
N ARG A 578 1.62 -3.47 24.69
CA ARG A 578 1.40 -4.03 26.02
C ARG A 578 0.27 -3.28 26.72
#